data_AF-A0AAV3XP95-F1
#
_entry.id   AF-A0AAV3XP95-F1
#
_cell.length_a   1.000
_cell.length_b   1.000
_cell.length_c   1.000
_cell.angle_alpha   90.00
_cell.angle_beta   90.00
_cell.angle_gamma   90.00
#
_symmetry.space_group_name_H-M   'P 1'
#
loop_
_entity.id
_entity.type
_entity.pdbx_description
1 polymer ?
#
loop_
_entity_poly.entity_id
_entity_poly.type
_entity_poly.pdbx_seq_one_letter_code
_entity_poly.pdbx_strand_id
1 'polypeptide(L)' 'MASRYNQNQSPLVKIVYSKVLVKGKLELIPLELYADGSLKRSS' A
#
# COMPACT_ATOMS: atom_id res chain seq x y z
N MET A 1 -1.45 8.67 -18.48
CA MET A 1 -1.26 8.20 -17.09
C MET A 1 -1.55 6.71 -17.02
N ALA A 2 -0.63 5.89 -16.53
CA ALA A 2 -0.89 4.46 -16.31
C ALA A 2 -1.52 4.29 -14.93
N SER A 3 -2.83 4.01 -14.88
CA SER A 3 -3.51 3.66 -13.64
C SER A 3 -3.03 2.29 -13.18
N ARG A 4 -2.50 2.20 -11.96
CA ARG A 4 -2.17 0.90 -11.34
C ARG A 4 -3.46 0.26 -10.84
N TYR A 5 -3.64 -1.03 -11.12
CA TYR A 5 -4.79 -1.80 -10.70
C TYR A 5 -4.34 -3.03 -9.92
N ASN A 6 -5.14 -3.46 -8.94
CA ASN A 6 -4.93 -4.73 -8.26
C ASN A 6 -5.59 -5.89 -9.03
N GLN A 7 -5.57 -7.09 -8.44
CA GLN A 7 -6.18 -8.30 -9.03
C GLN A 7 -7.70 -8.19 -9.23
N ASN A 8 -8.37 -7.30 -8.49
CA ASN A 8 -9.81 -7.04 -8.59
C ASN A 8 -10.15 -5.92 -9.58
N GLN A 9 -9.18 -5.44 -10.39
CA GLN A 9 -9.32 -4.27 -11.25
C GLN A 9 -9.69 -2.97 -10.51
N SER A 10 -9.42 -2.92 -9.20
CA SER A 10 -9.61 -1.71 -8.41
C SER A 10 -8.43 -0.76 -8.65
N PRO A 11 -8.67 0.53 -8.97
CA PRO A 11 -7.60 1.48 -9.19
C PRO A 11 -6.88 1.82 -7.88
N LEU A 12 -5.58 2.11 -7.99
CA LEU A 12 -4.79 2.69 -6.92
C LEU A 12 -5.34 4.06 -6.55
N VAL A 13 -5.61 4.28 -5.26
CA VAL A 13 -6.12 5.54 -4.72
C VAL A 13 -4.97 6.39 -4.21
N LYS A 14 -4.10 5.84 -3.36
CA LYS A 14 -2.96 6.55 -2.77
C LYS A 14 -1.93 5.60 -2.16
N ILE A 15 -0.76 6.13 -1.85
CA ILE A 15 0.23 5.48 -1.00
C ILE A 15 -0.05 5.87 0.47
N VAL A 16 -0.07 4.89 1.35
CA VAL A 16 -0.17 5.05 2.80
C VAL A 16 1.04 4.43 3.49
N TYR A 17 1.24 4.72 4.77
CA TYR A 17 2.35 4.16 5.53
C TYR A 17 1.82 3.38 6.74
N SER A 18 2.36 2.18 6.92
CA SER A 18 2.14 1.39 8.13
C SER A 18 3.35 1.50 9.05
N LYS A 19 3.10 1.73 10.35
CA LYS A 19 4.13 1.73 11.39
C LYS A 19 4.35 0.30 11.84
N VAL A 20 5.55 -0.22 11.68
CA VAL A 20 5.92 -1.58 12.09
C VAL A 20 7.16 -1.53 12.97
N LEU A 21 7.15 -2.30 14.06
CA LEU A 21 8.31 -2.44 14.93
C LEU A 21 9.18 -3.59 14.41
N VAL A 22 10.37 -3.28 13.89
CA VAL A 22 11.34 -4.26 13.39
C VAL A 22 12.59 -4.18 14.26
N LYS A 23 12.92 -5.27 14.97
CA LYS A 23 14.09 -5.35 15.86
C LYS A 23 14.17 -4.17 16.87
N GLY A 24 13.02 -3.75 17.41
CA GLY A 24 12.93 -2.64 18.37
C GLY A 24 13.01 -1.24 17.75
N LYS A 25 13.13 -1.12 16.42
CA LYS A 25 13.06 0.17 15.71
C LYS A 25 11.71 0.32 15.04
N LEU A 26 11.14 1.52 15.12
CA LEU A 26 9.89 1.86 14.44
C LEU A 26 10.20 2.23 12.98
N GLU A 27 9.68 1.45 12.05
CA GLU A 27 9.84 1.63 10.62
C GLU A 27 8.50 1.99 9.97
N LEU A 28 8.56 2.82 8.93
CA LEU A 28 7.41 3.16 8.10
C LEU A 28 7.49 2.38 6.80
N ILE A 29 6.53 1.48 6.59
CA ILE A 29 6.45 0.67 5.37
C ILE A 29 5.40 1.29 4.43
N PRO A 30 5.77 1.64 3.19
CA PRO A 30 4.82 2.14 2.20
C PRO A 30 3.90 1.02 1.70
N LEU A 31 2.61 1.31 1.65
CA LEU A 31 1.56 0.45 1.14
C LEU A 31 0.75 1.18 0.09
N GLU A 32 0.33 0.46 -0.94
CA GLU A 32 -0.62 0.88 -1.96
C GLU A 32 -2.04 0.61 -1.45
N LEU A 33 -2.87 1.67 -1.36
CA LEU A 33 -4.30 1.56 -1.04
C LEU A 33 -5.13 1.63 -2.32
N TYR A 34 -5.93 0.60 -2.55
CA TYR A 34 -6.81 0.48 -3.71
C TYR A 34 -8.26 0.84 -3.36
N ALA A 35 -9.07 1.11 -4.39
CA ALA A 35 -10.45 1.59 -4.22
C ALA A 35 -11.40 0.57 -3.56
N ASP A 36 -11.08 -0.72 -3.61
CA ASP A 36 -11.78 -1.78 -2.88
C ASP A 36 -11.35 -1.90 -1.40
N GLY A 37 -10.48 -1.01 -0.93
CA GLY A 37 -9.94 -1.01 0.42
C GLY A 37 -8.78 -1.99 0.64
N SER A 38 -8.37 -2.73 -0.39
CA SER A 38 -7.22 -3.62 -0.26
C SER A 38 -5.91 -2.84 -0.13
N LEU A 39 -4.99 -3.40 0.66
CA LEU A 39 -3.64 -2.88 0.86
C LEU A 39 -2.63 -3.86 0.28
N LYS A 40 -1.71 -3.35 -0.54
CA LYS A 40 -0.59 -4.11 -1.07
C LYS A 40 0.72 -3.45 -0.66
N ARG A 41 1.76 -4.23 -0.37
CA ARG A 41 3.10 -3.64 -0.20
C ARG A 41 3.52 -3.05 -1.54
N SER A 42 3.96 -1.80 -1.51
CA SER A 42 4.60 -1.19 -2.68
C SER A 42 5.96 -1.87 -2.84
N SER A 43 6.05 -2.83 -3.77
CA SER A 43 7.29 -3.53 -4.14
C SER A 43 8.07 -2.75 -5.20
#